data_AF-A0A6I3V038-F1
#
_entry.id   AF-A0A6I3V038-F1
#
_cell.length_a   1.000
_cell.length_b   1.000
_cell.length_c   1.000
_cell.angle_alpha   90.00
_cell.angle_beta   90.00
_cell.angle_gamma   90.00
#
_symmetry.space_group_name_H-M   'P 1'
#
loop_
_entity.id
_entity.type
_entity.pdbx_description
1 polymer ?
#
loop_
_entity_poly.entity_id
_entity_poly.type
_entity_poly.pdbx_seq_one_letter_code
_entity_poly.pdbx_strand_id
1 'polypeptide(L)'
;TLALLKAYREQNPAVHYISFSRNFGKEAALYAGLQYATGDLVVVMDADLQDPPSMLLEMTALLDQNADLDCVGTRRTSREGEPLFRSFCAD
;
A
#
# COMPACT_ATOMS: atom_id res chain seq x y z
N THR A 1 14.42 -0.40 -12.24
CA THR A 1 13.19 -0.97 -11.62
C THR A 1 12.46 -1.96 -12.51
N LEU A 2 11.99 -1.60 -13.71
CA LEU A 2 11.21 -2.52 -14.56
C LEU A 2 11.91 -3.84 -14.91
N ALA A 3 13.20 -3.80 -15.25
CA ALA A 3 13.97 -5.02 -15.54
C ALA A 3 14.02 -5.99 -14.33
N LEU A 4 14.12 -5.46 -13.11
CA LEU A 4 14.09 -6.26 -11.89
C LEU A 4 12.70 -6.88 -11.67
N LEU A 5 11.62 -6.12 -11.88
CA LEU A 5 10.26 -6.64 -11.76
C LEU A 5 9.99 -7.78 -12.77
N LYS A 6 10.52 -7.67 -13.99
CA LYS A 6 10.45 -8.76 -14.98
C LYS A 6 11.19 -10.01 -14.51
N ALA A 7 12.41 -9.87 -14.02
CA ALA A 7 13.16 -11.00 -13.47
C ALA A 7 12.47 -11.63 -12.25
N TYR A 8 11.88 -10.83 -11.36
CA TYR A 8 11.10 -11.35 -10.22
C TYR A 8 9.83 -12.07 -10.68
N ARG A 9 9.15 -11.57 -11.71
CA ARG A 9 7.99 -12.26 -12.32
C ARG A 9 8.37 -13.63 -12.86
N GLU A 10 9.54 -13.75 -13.49
CA GLU A 10 10.03 -15.04 -14.03
C GLU A 10 10.30 -16.05 -12.91
N GLN A 11 10.74 -15.59 -11.74
CA GLN A 11 11.02 -16.45 -10.58
C GLN A 11 9.77 -16.75 -9.74
N ASN A 12 8.81 -15.81 -9.69
CA ASN A 12 7.63 -15.90 -8.86
C ASN A 12 6.37 -15.49 -9.66
N PRO A 13 5.50 -16.46 -10.03
CA PRO A 13 4.28 -16.19 -10.77
C PRO A 13 3.18 -15.51 -9.95
N ALA A 14 3.39 -15.20 -8.67
CA ALA A 14 2.50 -14.34 -7.89
C ALA A 14 2.88 -12.85 -8.00
N VAL A 15 4.04 -12.52 -8.56
CA VAL A 15 4.44 -11.11 -8.78
C VAL A 15 3.82 -10.63 -10.09
N HIS A 16 3.10 -9.51 -10.05
CA HIS A 16 2.54 -8.84 -11.22
C HIS A 16 3.02 -7.40 -11.27
N TYR A 17 3.12 -6.82 -12.46
CA TYR A 17 3.53 -5.42 -12.64
C TYR A 17 2.78 -4.77 -13.79
N ILE A 18 2.62 -3.45 -13.72
CA ILE A 18 2.07 -2.61 -14.81
C ILE A 18 3.16 -1.60 -15.20
N SER A 19 3.49 -1.56 -16.50
CA SER A 19 4.43 -0.58 -17.04
C SER A 19 3.66 0.47 -17.82
N PHE A 20 3.72 1.73 -17.37
CA PHE A 20 3.15 2.84 -18.11
C PHE A 20 4.06 3.29 -19.25
N SER A 21 3.47 3.93 -20.26
CA SER A 21 4.19 4.55 -21.38
C SER A 21 5.02 5.77 -20.96
N ARG A 22 4.65 6.42 -19.84
CA ARG A 22 5.34 7.55 -19.21
C ARG A 22 4.96 7.66 -17.73
N ASN A 23 5.54 8.61 -17.01
CA ASN A 23 5.15 8.89 -15.62
C ASN A 23 3.81 9.65 -15.57
N PHE A 24 2.80 9.08 -14.91
CA PHE A 24 1.48 9.67 -14.70
C PHE A 24 1.22 10.08 -13.23
N GLY A 25 2.19 9.88 -12.34
CA GLY A 25 2.07 10.18 -10.91
C GLY A 25 1.55 9.00 -10.06
N LYS A 26 1.57 9.21 -8.72
CA LYS A 26 1.24 8.19 -7.71
C LYS A 26 -0.22 7.73 -7.83
N GLU A 27 -1.16 8.65 -7.94
CA GLU A 27 -2.60 8.32 -7.99
C GLU A 27 -2.96 7.47 -9.21
N ALA A 28 -2.39 7.79 -10.38
CA ALA A 28 -2.61 7.00 -11.58
C ALA A 28 -2.03 5.57 -11.44
N ALA A 29 -0.87 5.43 -10.79
CA ALA A 29 -0.27 4.14 -10.50
C ALA A 29 -1.11 3.32 -9.52
N LEU A 30 -1.57 3.95 -8.43
CA LEU A 30 -2.43 3.34 -7.44
C LEU A 30 -3.75 2.88 -8.07
N TYR A 31 -4.42 3.75 -8.81
CA TYR A 31 -5.67 3.43 -9.50
C TYR A 31 -5.51 2.26 -10.47
N ALA A 32 -4.45 2.25 -11.29
CA ALA A 32 -4.19 1.13 -12.19
C ALA A 32 -3.93 -0.17 -11.41
N GLY A 33 -3.19 -0.11 -10.30
CA GLY A 33 -2.98 -1.27 -9.43
C GLY A 33 -4.29 -1.84 -8.91
N LEU A 34 -5.19 -0.98 -8.42
CA LEU A 34 -6.50 -1.38 -7.91
C LEU A 34 -7.41 -1.97 -9.00
N GLN A 35 -7.39 -1.41 -10.22
CA GLN A 35 -8.18 -1.94 -11.35
C GLN A 35 -7.77 -3.35 -11.78
N TYR A 36 -6.50 -3.72 -11.59
CA TYR A 36 -5.97 -5.04 -11.97
C TYR A 36 -5.87 -6.02 -10.79
N ALA A 37 -6.10 -5.56 -9.56
CA ALA A 37 -6.15 -6.43 -8.40
C ALA A 37 -7.38 -7.34 -8.47
N THR A 38 -7.20 -8.62 -8.14
CA THR A 38 -8.23 -9.66 -8.29
C THR A 38 -8.53 -10.42 -6.99
N GLY A 39 -7.82 -10.10 -5.90
CA GLY A 39 -8.06 -10.74 -4.60
C GLY A 39 -9.30 -10.18 -3.90
N ASP A 40 -9.90 -10.98 -3.03
CA ASP A 40 -11.04 -10.58 -2.20
C ASP A 40 -10.66 -9.45 -1.23
N LEU A 41 -9.41 -9.48 -0.74
CA LEU A 41 -8.81 -8.43 0.06
C LEU A 41 -7.68 -7.76 -0.73
N VAL A 42 -7.73 -6.43 -0.80
CA VAL A 42 -6.71 -5.62 -1.49
C VAL A 42 -6.07 -4.68 -0.49
N VAL A 43 -4.74 -4.71 -0.41
CA VAL A 43 -3.97 -3.79 0.43
C VAL A 43 -3.01 -2.96 -0.40
N VAL A 44 -2.89 -1.70 -0.01
CA VAL A 44 -1.98 -0.72 -0.60
C VAL A 44 -0.83 -0.49 0.37
N MET A 45 0.40 -0.58 -0.12
CA MET A 45 1.61 -0.37 0.68
C MET A 45 2.65 0.38 -0.15
N ASP A 46 3.32 1.36 0.46
CA ASP A 46 4.44 2.07 -0.17
C ASP A 46 5.70 1.18 -0.19
N ALA A 47 6.47 1.27 -1.28
CA ALA A 47 7.64 0.40 -1.52
C ALA A 47 8.88 0.73 -0.66
N ASP A 48 8.80 1.79 0.15
CA ASP A 48 9.88 2.25 1.04
C ASP A 48 9.88 1.57 2.42
N LEU A 49 8.86 0.73 2.69
CA LEU A 49 8.71 -0.06 3.91
C LEU A 49 8.73 0.77 5.20
N GLN A 50 8.27 2.03 5.15
CA GLN A 50 8.05 2.82 6.38
C GLN A 50 7.06 2.11 7.33
N ASP A 51 6.09 1.41 6.75
CA ASP A 51 5.17 0.53 7.46
C ASP A 51 5.61 -0.94 7.30
N PRO A 52 5.90 -1.68 8.39
CA PRO A 52 6.34 -3.07 8.30
C PRO A 52 5.25 -3.99 7.70
N PRO A 53 5.61 -4.92 6.79
CA PRO A 53 4.66 -5.87 6.20
C PRO A 53 3.96 -6.79 7.20
N SER A 54 4.51 -6.97 8.40
CA SER A 54 3.87 -7.74 9.46
C SER A 54 2.51 -7.17 9.88
N MET A 55 2.28 -5.86 9.73
CA MET A 55 0.98 -5.24 10.04
C MET A 55 -0.14 -5.73 9.13
N LEU A 56 0.17 -6.21 7.92
CA LEU A 56 -0.84 -6.79 7.02
C LEU A 56 -1.52 -8.02 7.62
N LEU A 57 -0.79 -8.80 8.43
CA LEU A 57 -1.32 -9.97 9.11
C LEU A 57 -2.31 -9.58 10.21
N GLU A 58 -2.04 -8.48 10.92
CA GLU A 58 -2.95 -7.95 11.94
C GLU A 58 -4.22 -7.36 11.30
N MET A 59 -4.07 -6.62 10.19
CA MET A 59 -5.20 -6.04 9.46
C MET A 59 -6.16 -7.10 8.91
N THR A 60 -5.62 -8.16 8.33
CA THR A 60 -6.40 -9.29 7.81
C THR A 60 -7.13 -10.03 8.93
N ALA A 61 -6.45 -10.28 10.06
CA ALA A 61 -7.08 -10.90 11.21
C ALA A 61 -8.24 -10.08 11.80
N LEU A 62 -8.16 -8.73 11.76
CA LEU A 62 -9.25 -7.86 12.21
C LEU A 62 -10.48 -7.95 11.30
N LEU A 63 -10.27 -8.00 9.98
CA LEU A 63 -11.34 -8.18 8.99
C LEU A 63 -12.01 -9.56 9.14
N ASP A 64 -11.22 -10.61 9.35
CA ASP A 64 -11.75 -11.97 9.52
C ASP A 64 -12.57 -12.14 10.81
N GLN A 65 -12.18 -11.43 11.89
CA GLN A 65 -12.86 -11.52 13.19
C GLN A 65 -14.18 -10.73 13.25
N ASN A 66 -14.35 -9.73 12.39
CA ASN A 66 -15.51 -8.86 12.41
C ASN A 66 -16.05 -8.66 10.99
N ALA A 67 -17.11 -9.41 10.67
CA ALA A 67 -17.78 -9.36 9.37
C ALA A 67 -18.45 -8.01 9.06
N ASP A 68 -18.59 -7.12 10.05
CA ASP A 68 -19.13 -5.77 9.83
C ASP A 68 -18.04 -4.76 9.41
N LEU A 69 -16.77 -5.17 9.34
CA LEU A 69 -15.67 -4.31 8.90
C LEU A 69 -15.40 -4.49 7.40
N ASP A 70 -15.62 -3.42 6.63
CA ASP A 70 -15.28 -3.39 5.20
C ASP A 70 -13.81 -2.97 4.95
N CYS A 71 -13.20 -2.21 5.88
CA CYS A 71 -11.84 -1.69 5.70
C CYS A 71 -11.10 -1.51 7.03
N VAL A 72 -9.78 -1.68 6.98
CA VAL A 72 -8.85 -1.43 8.09
C VAL A 72 -7.68 -0.61 7.56
N GLY A 73 -7.16 0.30 8.39
CA GLY A 73 -5.99 1.11 8.07
C GLY A 73 -5.05 1.23 9.27
N THR A 74 -3.77 1.45 9.01
CA THR A 74 -2.77 1.71 10.04
C THR A 74 -2.75 3.20 10.37
N ARG A 75 -2.50 3.52 11.65
CA ARG A 75 -2.32 4.90 12.11
C ARG A 75 -1.09 4.96 13.01
N ARG A 76 -0.17 5.87 12.71
CA ARG A 76 0.97 6.16 13.57
C ARG A 76 0.48 6.76 14.89
N THR A 77 0.84 6.12 16.01
CA THR A 77 0.42 6.50 17.37
C THR A 77 1.29 7.60 17.99
N SER A 78 2.52 7.78 17.52
CA SER A 78 3.47 8.78 18.02
C SER A 78 4.02 9.68 16.91
N ARG A 79 4.02 10.99 17.16
CA ARG A 79 4.72 12.04 16.39
C ARG A 79 5.90 12.63 17.17
N GLU A 80 6.53 11.86 18.06
CA GLU A 80 7.75 12.33 18.72
C GLU A 80 8.84 12.60 17.68
N GLY A 81 9.12 13.88 17.42
CA GLY A 81 10.17 14.33 16.50
C GLY A 81 9.75 15.33 15.41
N GLU A 82 8.46 15.65 15.25
CA GLU A 82 8.04 16.69 14.30
C GLU A 82 8.10 18.11 14.91
N PRO A 83 8.71 19.11 14.25
CA PRO A 83 8.74 20.46 14.77
C PRO A 83 7.32 21.03 14.92
N LEU A 84 7.07 21.65 16.08
CA LEU A 84 5.79 22.17 16.59
C LEU A 84 4.97 23.09 15.65
N PHE A 85 5.47 23.45 14.47
CA PHE A 85 4.95 24.55 13.66
C PHE A 85 4.06 24.17 12.46
N ARG A 86 3.46 22.97 12.45
CA ARG A 86 2.46 22.60 11.41
C ARG A 86 1.02 22.52 11.89
N SER A 87 0.72 23.01 13.10
CA SER A 87 -0.66 23.00 13.63
C SER A 87 -1.45 24.30 13.40
N PHE A 88 -0.95 25.28 12.64
CA PHE A 88 -1.63 26.59 12.50
C PHE A 88 -2.39 26.79 11.18
N CYS A 89 -2.25 25.91 10.20
CA CYS A 89 -2.93 26.04 8.90
C CYS A 89 -3.44 24.69 8.39
N ALA A 90 -4.20 24.00 9.23
CA ALA A 90 -5.09 22.93 8.79
C ALA A 90 -6.50 23.30 9.28
N ASP A 91 -7.11 24.24 8.56
CA ASP A 91 -8.58 24.31 8.43
C ASP A 91 -9.01 23.30 7.35
#